data_AF-A0A2G9XMD5-F1
#
_entry.id   AF-A0A2G9XMD5-F1
#
_cell.length_a   1.000
_cell.length_b   1.000
_cell.length_c   1.000
_cell.angle_alpha   90.00
_cell.angle_beta   90.00
_cell.angle_gamma   90.00
#
_symmetry.space_group_name_H-M   'P 1'
#
loop_
_entity.id
_entity.type
_entity.pdbx_description
1 polymer ?
#
loop_
_entity_poly.entity_id
_entity_poly.type
_entity_poly.pdbx_seq_one_letter_code
_entity_poly.pdbx_strand_id
1 'polypeptide(L)' 'RILANVPLARLGKAEEVADVVAFLATRAHYITGSVIHINGGLYGG' A
#
# COMPACT_ATOMS: atom_id res chain seq x y z
N ARG A 1 -10.71 -3.00 -17.48
CA ARG A 1 -11.71 -2.76 -16.41
C ARG A 1 -11.11 -2.74 -14.98
N ILE A 2 -9.79 -2.77 -14.80
CA ILE A 2 -9.15 -2.79 -13.47
C ILE A 2 -9.29 -1.46 -12.74
N LEU A 3 -9.12 -0.34 -13.44
CA LEU A 3 -9.23 1.01 -12.86
C LEU A 3 -10.61 1.33 -12.28
N ALA A 4 -11.69 0.73 -12.82
CA ALA A 4 -13.05 0.95 -12.32
C ALA A 4 -13.28 0.38 -10.91
N ASN A 5 -12.43 -0.57 -10.49
CA ASN A 5 -12.54 -1.23 -9.19
C ASN A 5 -11.57 -0.61 -8.16
N VAL A 6 -10.69 0.31 -8.56
CA VAL A 6 -9.79 1.01 -7.64
C VAL A 6 -10.50 2.29 -7.18
N PRO A 7 -10.86 2.44 -5.88
CA PRO A 7 -11.51 3.66 -5.37
C PRO A 7 -10.71 4.94 -5.64
N LEU A 8 -9.38 4.86 -5.59
CA LEU A 8 -8.49 5.97 -5.94
C LEU A 8 -8.44 6.31 -7.44
N ALA A 9 -9.15 5.56 -8.29
CA ALA A 9 -9.32 5.79 -9.73
C ALA A 9 -8.01 5.94 -10.53
N ARG A 10 -6.89 5.42 -10.01
CA ARG A 10 -5.58 5.45 -10.66
C ARG A 10 -4.76 4.22 -10.30
N LEU A 11 -3.72 3.97 -11.09
CA LEU A 11 -2.68 3.03 -10.68
C LEU A 11 -1.81 3.64 -9.58
N GLY A 12 -1.35 2.77 -8.69
CA GLY A 12 -0.28 3.11 -7.76
C GLY A 12 1.02 3.35 -8.51
N LYS A 13 1.89 4.18 -7.92
CA LYS A 13 3.25 4.40 -8.41
C LYS A 13 4.26 3.62 -7.57
N ALA A 14 5.43 3.35 -8.14
CA ALA A 14 6.48 2.60 -7.45
C ALA A 14 6.97 3.33 -6.18
N GLU A 15 6.98 4.66 -6.21
CA GLU A 15 7.41 5.51 -5.10
C GLU A 15 6.51 5.33 -3.87
N GLU A 16 5.20 5.12 -4.08
CA GLU A 16 4.25 4.92 -2.98
C GLU A 16 4.50 3.59 -2.25
N VAL A 17 5.00 2.57 -2.97
CA VAL A 17 5.43 1.31 -2.36
C VAL A 17 6.75 1.50 -1.61
N ALA A 18 7.70 2.22 -2.23
CA ALA A 18 8.99 2.50 -1.63
C ALA A 18 8.86 3.29 -0.31
N ASP A 19 7.94 4.25 -0.24
CA ASP A 19 7.68 5.04 0.96
C ASP A 19 7.19 4.16 2.14
N VAL A 20 6.29 3.21 1.87
CA VAL A 20 5.81 2.27 2.90
C VAL A 20 6.94 1.32 3.33
N VAL A 21 7.74 0.83 2.39
CA VAL A 21 8.93 0.00 2.71
C VAL A 21 9.92 0.79 3.58
N ALA A 22 10.19 2.05 3.23
CA ALA A 22 11.08 2.90 4.01
C ALA A 22 10.54 3.13 5.43
N PHE A 23 9.23 3.38 5.58
CA PHE A 23 8.59 3.45 6.90
C PHE A 23 8.76 2.14 7.69
N LEU A 24 8.47 0.99 7.08
CA LEU A 24 8.60 -0.31 7.72
C LEU A 24 10.05 -0.59 8.18
N ALA A 25 11.02 -0.26 7.34
CA ALA A 25 12.43 -0.50 7.61
C ALA A 25 13.00 0.41 8.72
N THR A 26 12.45 1.61 8.91
CA THR A 26 13.09 2.66 9.73
C THR A 26 12.30 3.09 10.95
N ARG A 27 10.97 2.95 10.94
CA ARG A 27 10.10 3.56 11.96
C ARG A 27 9.04 2.61 12.52
N ALA A 28 8.87 1.42 11.95
CA ALA A 28 7.83 0.47 12.35
C ALA A 28 8.31 -0.56 13.39
N HIS A 29 9.05 -0.14 14.41
CA HIS A 29 9.76 -1.04 15.34
C HIS A 29 8.87 -2.02 16.11
N TYR A 30 7.57 -1.77 16.19
CA TYR A 30 6.60 -2.63 16.88
C TYR A 30 5.59 -3.29 15.93
N ILE A 31 5.85 -3.26 14.62
CA ILE A 31 5.03 -3.92 13.61
C ILE A 31 5.76 -5.18 13.16
N THR A 32 5.16 -6.33 13.43
CA THR A 32 5.67 -7.63 13.00
C THR A 32 4.50 -8.57 12.67
N GLY A 33 4.71 -9.53 11.76
CA GLY A 33 3.67 -10.49 11.35
C GLY A 33 2.45 -9.88 10.66
N SER A 34 2.53 -8.63 10.21
CA SER A 34 1.41 -7.90 9.60
C SER A 34 1.61 -7.74 8.09
N VAL A 35 0.52 -7.74 7.33
CA VAL A 35 0.50 -7.46 5.89
C VAL A 35 -0.11 -6.08 5.66
N ILE A 36 0.58 -5.22 4.92
CA ILE A 36 0.09 -3.87 4.56
C ILE A 36 -0.24 -3.86 3.07
N HIS A 37 -1.51 -3.59 2.75
CA HIS A 37 -1.98 -3.50 1.37
C HIS A 37 -1.81 -2.08 0.81
N ILE A 38 -1.06 -1.97 -0.29
CA ILE A 38 -0.86 -0.72 -1.04
C ILE A 38 -1.59 -0.84 -2.38
N ASN A 39 -2.92 -0.75 -2.36
CA ASN A 39 -3.77 -1.13 -3.50
C ASN A 39 -4.77 -0.04 -3.93
N GLY A 40 -4.67 1.17 -3.38
CA GLY A 40 -5.59 2.26 -3.70
C GLY A 40 -7.05 2.01 -3.29
N GLY A 41 -7.30 1.10 -2.34
CA GLY A 41 -8.62 0.72 -1.86
C GLY A 41 -9.26 -0.45 -2.61
N LEU A 42 -8.51 -1.16 -3.47
CA LEU A 42 -9.03 -2.29 -4.26
C LEU A 42 -9.59 -3.43 -3.39
N TYR A 43 -9.09 -3.58 -2.17
CA TYR A 43 -9.58 -4.52 -1.18
C TYR A 43 -9.49 -3.86 0.20
N GLY A 44 -10.60 -3.83 0.93
CA GLY A 44 -10.63 -3.52 2.36
C GLY A 44 -10.56 -4.87 3.09
N GLY A 45 -9.52 -5.07 3.90
CA GLY A 45 -9.33 -6.32 4.64
C GLY A 45 -10.55 -6.77 5.43
#